data_AF-A0A4S1ZGU0-F1
#
_entry.id   AF-A0A4S1ZGU0-F1
#
_cell.length_a   1.000
_cell.length_b   1.000
_cell.length_c   1.000
_cell.angle_alpha   90.00
_cell.angle_beta   90.00
_cell.angle_gamma   90.00
#
_symmetry.space_group_name_H-M   'P 1'
#
loop_
_entity.id
_entity.type
_entity.pdbx_description
1 polymer ?
#
loop_
_entity_poly.entity_id
_entity_poly.type
_entity_poly.pdbx_seq_one_letter_code
_entity_poly.pdbx_strand_id
1 'polypeptide(L)' 'MINIGQSIREELERQERTVSWLARKLNCNRSLVYRILGKNSIDTGMLIRISRILKHDFFKEFVEDYEAEG' A
#
# COMPACT_ATOMS: atom_id res chain seq x y z
N MET A 1 9.81 5.17 -10.82
CA MET A 1 8.45 4.61 -10.65
C MET A 1 8.41 3.72 -9.42
N ILE A 2 7.91 4.29 -8.32
CA ILE A 2 7.78 3.66 -7.00
C ILE A 2 7.08 2.30 -7.05
N ASN A 3 7.54 1.37 -6.21
CA ASN A 3 6.88 0.08 -5.99
C ASN A 3 5.80 0.23 -4.91
N ILE A 4 4.52 0.19 -5.30
CA ILE A 4 3.42 0.43 -4.35
C ILE A 4 3.30 -0.65 -3.27
N GLY A 5 3.57 -1.90 -3.62
CA GLY A 5 3.52 -3.01 -2.67
C GLY A 5 4.58 -2.85 -1.58
N GLN A 6 5.75 -2.33 -1.95
CA GLN A 6 6.84 -2.03 -1.03
C GLN A 6 6.51 -0.81 -0.16
N SER A 7 6.02 0.28 -0.74
CA SER A 7 5.59 1.46 0.03
C SER A 7 4.51 1.11 1.07
N ILE A 8 3.50 0.31 0.70
CA ILE A 8 2.49 -0.17 1.66
C ILE A 8 3.10 -1.01 2.78
N ARG A 9 4.14 -1.80 2.49
CA ARG A 9 4.86 -2.60 3.49
C ARG A 9 5.60 -1.70 4.47
N GLU A 10 6.33 -0.72 3.96
CA GLU A 10 7.09 0.24 4.77
C GLU A 10 6.16 1.04 5.68
N GLU A 11 5.01 1.45 5.16
CA GLU A 11 4.01 2.15 5.95
C GLU A 11 3.38 1.26 7.04
N LEU A 12 3.13 -0.03 6.75
CA LEU A 12 2.71 -0.99 7.78
C LEU A 12 3.76 -1.12 8.89
N GLU A 13 5.03 -1.24 8.53
CA GLU A 13 6.15 -1.35 9.46
C GLU A 13 6.30 -0.08 10.30
N ARG A 14 6.23 1.10 9.68
CA ARG A 14 6.25 2.41 10.34
C ARG A 14 5.14 2.59 11.37
N GLN A 15 3.97 1.99 11.12
CA GLN A 15 2.83 2.01 12.05
C GLN A 15 2.77 0.83 13.01
N GLU A 16 3.80 -0.03 13.02
CA GLU A 16 3.85 -1.25 13.83
C GLU A 16 2.63 -2.17 13.60
N ARG A 17 2.16 -2.24 12.34
CA ARG A 17 1.02 -3.05 11.92
C ARG A 17 1.48 -4.30 11.19
N THR A 18 0.77 -5.40 11.45
CA THR A 18 1.05 -6.68 10.80
C THR A 18 0.24 -6.85 9.52
N VAL A 19 0.69 -7.72 8.62
CA VAL A 19 -0.09 -8.17 7.45
C VAL A 19 -1.46 -8.72 7.86
N SER A 20 -1.52 -9.44 8.99
CA SER A 20 -2.77 -9.96 9.55
C SER A 20 -3.74 -8.86 9.98
N TRP A 21 -3.22 -7.74 10.47
CA TRP A 21 -4.02 -6.57 10.83
C TRP A 21 -4.63 -5.94 9.58
N LEU A 22 -3.84 -5.77 8.51
CA LEU A 22 -4.34 -5.20 7.25
C LEU A 22 -5.39 -6.12 6.61
N ALA A 23 -5.14 -7.42 6.58
CA ALA A 23 -6.09 -8.42 6.05
C ALA A 23 -7.45 -8.32 6.76
N ARG A 24 -7.44 -8.18 8.10
CA ARG A 24 -8.65 -7.98 8.90
C ARG A 24 -9.36 -6.68 8.54
N LYS A 25 -8.63 -5.58 8.37
CA LYS A 25 -9.21 -4.27 8.01
C LYS A 25 -9.77 -4.24 6.58
N LEU A 26 -9.18 -5.00 5.66
CA LEU A 26 -9.66 -5.16 4.29
C LEU A 26 -10.79 -6.19 4.15
N ASN A 27 -11.11 -6.92 5.22
CA ASN A 27 -12.01 -8.07 5.21
C ASN A 27 -11.61 -9.12 4.16
N CYS A 28 -10.33 -9.49 4.14
CA CYS A 28 -9.77 -10.46 3.19
C CYS A 28 -8.77 -11.41 3.84
N ASN A 29 -8.29 -12.40 3.08
CA ASN A 29 -7.28 -13.33 3.56
C ASN A 29 -5.85 -12.74 3.48
N ARG A 30 -4.94 -13.29 4.30
CA ARG A 30 -3.53 -12.84 4.33
C ARG A 30 -2.83 -13.04 2.98
N SER A 31 -3.17 -14.11 2.25
CA SER A 31 -2.57 -14.42 0.94
C SER A 31 -2.82 -13.33 -0.10
N LEU A 32 -3.99 -12.69 -0.08
CA LEU A 32 -4.30 -11.54 -0.93
C LEU A 32 -3.42 -10.34 -0.56
N VAL A 33 -3.24 -10.09 0.74
CA VAL A 33 -2.37 -8.99 1.19
C VAL A 33 -0.91 -9.25 0.78
N TYR A 34 -0.38 -10.46 0.97
CA TYR A 34 0.96 -10.79 0.48
C TYR A 34 1.09 -10.63 -1.04
N ARG A 35 0.04 -10.97 -1.80
CA ARG A 35 0.01 -10.74 -3.24
C ARG A 35 0.05 -9.24 -3.57
N ILE A 36 -0.70 -8.41 -2.87
CA ILE A 36 -0.68 -6.94 -3.01
C ILE A 36 0.71 -6.39 -2.73
N LEU A 37 1.33 -6.80 -1.61
CA LEU A 37 2.66 -6.33 -1.21
C LEU A 37 3.78 -6.77 -2.16
N GLY A 38 3.54 -7.76 -3.03
CA GLY A 38 4.47 -8.22 -4.06
C GLY A 38 4.24 -7.59 -5.43
N LYS A 39 3.36 -6.60 -5.57
CA LYS A 39 3.04 -5.96 -6.84
C LYS A 39 3.59 -4.54 -6.89
N ASN A 40 4.20 -4.18 -8.01
CA ASN A 40 4.67 -2.82 -8.26
C ASN A 40 3.50 -1.83 -8.42
N SER A 41 2.35 -2.31 -8.89
CA SER A 41 1.12 -1.54 -9.06
C SER A 41 -0.12 -2.35 -8.64
N ILE A 42 -1.17 -1.66 -8.22
CA ILE A 42 -2.48 -2.23 -7.87
C ILE A 42 -3.58 -1.35 -8.45
N ASP A 43 -4.82 -1.84 -8.48
CA ASP A 43 -5.95 -1.03 -8.91
C ASP A 43 -6.19 0.14 -7.94
N THR A 44 -6.65 1.27 -8.47
CA THR A 44 -6.86 2.50 -7.71
C THR A 44 -7.92 2.35 -6.61
N GLY A 45 -8.91 1.47 -6.80
CA GLY A 45 -9.91 1.17 -5.78
C GLY A 45 -9.31 0.48 -4.55
N MET A 46 -8.44 -0.50 -4.76
CA MET A 46 -7.68 -1.14 -3.68
C MET A 46 -6.74 -0.14 -3.00
N LEU A 47 -6.04 0.68 -3.80
CA LEU A 47 -5.13 1.70 -3.26
C LEU A 47 -5.87 2.68 -2.35
N ILE A 48 -7.01 3.23 -2.79
CA ILE A 48 -7.86 4.11 -1.96
C ILE A 48 -8.26 3.45 -0.64
N ARG A 49 -8.64 2.17 -0.67
CA ARG A 49 -9.04 1.43 0.55
C ARG A 49 -7.87 1.32 1.52
N ILE A 50 -6.69 0.97 1.02
CA ILE A 50 -5.47 0.84 1.83
C ILE A 50 -5.04 2.20 2.37
N SER A 51 -5.02 3.25 1.54
CA SER A 51 -4.76 4.64 1.95
C SER A 51 -5.65 5.07 3.11
N ARG A 52 -6.96 4.76 3.04
CA ARG A 52 -7.90 5.09 4.12
C ARG A 52 -7.66 4.31 5.40
N ILE A 53 -7.32 3.02 5.28
CA ILE A 53 -7.05 2.15 6.45
C ILE A 53 -5.78 2.59 7.17
N LEU A 54 -4.73 2.92 6.41
CA LEU A 54 -3.45 3.37 6.94
C LEU A 54 -3.41 4.87 7.20
N LYS A 55 -4.42 5.64 6.74
CA LYS A 55 -4.43 7.11 6.81
C LYS A 55 -3.18 7.73 6.20
N HIS A 56 -2.76 7.17 5.06
CA HIS A 56 -1.56 7.57 4.35
C HIS A 56 -1.88 7.73 2.86
N ASP A 57 -1.40 8.82 2.26
CA ASP A 57 -1.69 9.17 0.88
C ASP A 57 -0.63 8.61 -0.07
N PHE A 58 -0.78 7.32 -0.41
CA PHE A 58 0.09 6.65 -1.38
C PHE A 58 0.01 7.24 -2.81
N PHE A 59 -1.02 8.02 -3.15
CA PHE A 59 -1.05 8.69 -4.46
C PHE A 59 -0.06 9.84 -4.53
N LYS A 60 0.16 10.53 -3.40
CA LYS A 60 1.14 11.61 -3.29
C LYS A 60 2.56 11.11 -3.59
N GLU A 61 2.92 9.93 -3.11
CA GLU A 61 4.22 9.32 -3.39
C GLU A 61 4.44 9.06 -4.88
N PHE A 62 3.40 8.62 -5.61
CA PHE A 62 3.51 8.45 -7.07
C PHE A 62 3.75 9.76 -7.80
N VAL A 63 3.08 10.84 -7.38
CA VAL A 63 3.26 12.17 -7.97
C VAL A 63 4.67 12.68 -7.70
N GLU A 64 5.14 12.56 -6.46
CA GLU A 64 6.49 12.97 -6.06
C GLU A 64 7.58 12.20 -6.82
N ASP A 65 7.43 10.87 -6.97
CA ASP A 65 8.36 10.04 -7.74
C ASP A 65 8.36 10.39 -9.23
N TYR A 66 7.19 10.69 -9.81
CA TYR A 66 7.09 11.16 -11.21
C TYR A 66 7.73 12.54 -11.42
N GLU A 67 7.55 13.47 -10.47
CA GLU A 67 8.17 14.80 -10.54
C GLU A 67 9.68 14.75 -10.33
N ALA A 68 10.19 13.80 -9.52
CA ALA A 68 11.63 13.63 -9.29
C ALA A 68 12.38 13.01 -10.49
N GLU A 69 11.68 12.34 -11.40
CA GLU A 69 12.25 11.79 -12.64
C GLU A 69 12.32 12.82 -13.80
N GLY A 70 11.73 14.00 -13.64
CA GLY A 70 11.70 15.09 -14.65
C GLY A 70 12.74 16.18 -14.41
#